data_AF-A0A8K9XQ73-F1
#
_entry.id   AF-A0A8K9XQ73-F1
#
_cell.length_a   1.000
_cell.length_b   1.000
_cell.length_c   1.000
_cell.angle_alpha   90.00
_cell.angle_beta   90.00
_cell.angle_gamma   90.00
#
_symmetry.space_group_name_H-M   'P 1'
#
loop_
_entity.id
_entity.type
_entity.pdbx_description
1 polymer ?
#
loop_
_entity_poly.entity_id
_entity_poly.type
_entity_poly.pdbx_seq_one_letter_code
_entity_poly.pdbx_strand_id
1 'polypeptide(L)'
;MYQYINGVLFCICYNRDFAYVARDNLTQVLKCHVFRCDSPAKNIATSLHEMCSRVILLCLLCHIHYWSKIPAQEFPVPKNENFQRFLVYYLGNVPVSKPVGVDTINDALASAMNSTRKQDWTPVSVNVAPATLTILTRETEEVMSECRVRFLSFMGVGKDVHTFAFIMAEGPGDFICHMFWCEPNAASLSEAVQAACMLRYQKCLDARPPSLGSCLPTPPADSVARRVKIGVQSLLGSFKQYRSGSQSP
;
A
#
# COMPACT_ATOMS: atom_id res chain seq x y z
N MET A 1 -9.69 -9.86 11.66
CA MET A 1 -9.18 -10.08 13.03
C MET A 1 -8.96 -11.57 13.20
N TYR A 2 -7.77 -12.00 13.66
CA TYR A 2 -7.39 -13.33 14.19
C TYR A 2 -7.56 -14.57 13.24
N GLN A 3 -6.50 -15.29 12.79
CA GLN A 3 -5.85 -16.50 13.37
C GLN A 3 -6.73 -17.79 13.36
N TYR A 4 -6.29 -19.06 13.12
CA TYR A 4 -4.97 -19.68 12.84
C TYR A 4 -5.14 -21.11 12.20
N ILE A 5 -4.41 -21.52 11.14
CA ILE A 5 -4.41 -22.91 10.55
C ILE A 5 -3.12 -23.65 10.89
N ASN A 6 -3.05 -24.57 11.85
CA ASN A 6 -1.77 -25.23 12.19
C ASN A 6 -0.60 -24.24 12.43
N GLY A 7 -0.92 -22.96 12.70
CA GLY A 7 -0.01 -21.84 12.43
C GLY A 7 -0.06 -21.21 11.03
N VAL A 8 -1.23 -20.89 10.45
CA VAL A 8 -1.61 -19.63 9.73
C VAL A 8 -2.96 -19.65 8.93
N LEU A 9 -3.98 -19.02 9.55
CA LEU A 9 -5.24 -18.40 9.07
C LEU A 9 -5.22 -17.36 7.95
N PHE A 10 -4.65 -17.54 6.75
CA PHE A 10 -4.64 -16.41 5.77
C PHE A 10 -5.96 -16.13 5.06
N CYS A 11 -6.98 -15.78 5.84
CA CYS A 11 -8.23 -15.25 5.35
C CYS A 11 -8.04 -13.79 4.89
N ILE A 12 -8.10 -13.55 3.57
CA ILE A 12 -8.31 -12.21 3.01
C ILE A 12 -9.76 -12.13 2.58
N CYS A 13 -10.51 -11.21 3.19
CA CYS A 13 -11.87 -10.84 2.79
C CYS A 13 -11.83 -9.48 2.12
N TYR A 14 -12.36 -9.37 0.90
CA TYR A 14 -12.64 -8.07 0.28
C TYR A 14 -14.04 -8.10 -0.34
N ASN A 15 -15.00 -7.48 0.34
CA ASN A 15 -16.42 -7.46 -0.03
C ASN A 15 -17.03 -8.88 -0.18
N ARG A 16 -17.01 -9.44 -1.39
CA ARG A 16 -17.51 -10.80 -1.72
C ARG A 16 -16.39 -11.82 -1.96
N ASP A 17 -15.13 -11.39 -2.06
CA ASP A 17 -14.01 -12.29 -2.32
C ASP A 17 -13.44 -12.81 -1.00
N PHE A 18 -13.27 -14.14 -0.93
CA PHE A 18 -12.72 -14.89 0.19
C PHE A 18 -11.53 -15.72 -0.30
N ALA A 19 -10.35 -15.48 0.26
CA ALA A 19 -9.17 -16.30 -0.03
C ALA A 19 -8.63 -16.93 1.25
N TYR A 20 -8.16 -18.18 1.18
CA TYR A 20 -7.33 -18.80 2.21
C TYR A 20 -6.07 -19.44 1.62
N VAL A 21 -5.01 -19.53 2.43
CA VAL A 21 -3.79 -20.27 2.08
C VAL A 21 -3.74 -21.53 2.92
N ALA A 22 -3.58 -22.69 2.28
CA ALA A 22 -3.42 -23.98 2.95
C ALA A 22 -2.18 -24.70 2.40
N ARG A 23 -1.61 -25.60 3.21
CA ARG A 23 -0.53 -26.48 2.75
C ARG A 23 -1.12 -27.67 2.01
N ASP A 24 -0.65 -27.89 0.79
CA ASP A 24 -1.02 -29.06 0.00
C ASP A 24 -0.33 -30.31 0.58
N ASN A 25 -1.11 -31.33 0.94
CA ASN A 25 -0.59 -32.49 1.65
C ASN A 25 0.40 -33.34 0.83
N LEU A 26 0.28 -33.34 -0.51
CA LEU A 26 1.11 -34.16 -1.40
C LEU A 26 2.43 -33.46 -1.76
N THR A 27 2.34 -32.19 -2.12
CA THR A 27 3.48 -31.38 -2.59
C THR A 27 4.16 -30.59 -1.49
N GLN A 28 3.56 -30.48 -0.30
CA GLN A 28 4.01 -29.67 0.83
C GLN A 28 4.13 -28.15 0.53
N VAL A 29 3.64 -27.72 -0.64
CA VAL A 29 3.59 -26.31 -1.09
C VAL A 29 2.39 -25.60 -0.48
N LEU A 30 2.55 -24.31 -0.15
CA LEU A 30 1.42 -23.45 0.23
C LEU A 30 0.63 -23.04 -1.02
N LYS A 31 -0.64 -23.44 -1.10
CA LYS A 31 -1.57 -23.07 -2.17
C LYS A 31 -2.53 -22.00 -1.68
N CYS A 32 -2.72 -20.96 -2.48
CA CYS A 32 -3.78 -19.98 -2.28
C CYS A 32 -5.05 -20.47 -2.99
N HIS A 33 -6.16 -20.50 -2.27
CA HIS A 33 -7.48 -20.84 -2.77
C HIS A 33 -8.36 -19.60 -2.68
N VAL A 34 -8.87 -19.12 -3.81
CA VAL A 34 -9.66 -17.89 -3.91
C VAL A 34 -11.05 -18.24 -4.39
N PHE A 35 -12.06 -17.71 -3.70
CA PHE A 35 -13.48 -17.91 -3.95
C PHE A 35 -14.17 -16.56 -4.03
N ARG A 36 -15.22 -16.48 -4.84
CA ARG A 36 -16.15 -15.35 -4.88
C ARG A 36 -17.49 -15.83 -4.35
N CYS A 37 -18.06 -15.11 -3.39
CA CYS A 37 -19.21 -15.55 -2.61
C CYS A 37 -20.46 -14.71 -2.92
N ASP A 38 -21.63 -15.37 -2.93
CA ASP A 38 -22.91 -14.69 -3.16
C ASP A 38 -23.39 -13.88 -1.94
N SER A 39 -22.82 -14.15 -0.78
CA SER A 39 -22.97 -13.40 0.47
C SER A 39 -21.65 -12.73 0.89
N PRO A 40 -21.67 -11.72 1.78
CA PRO A 40 -20.44 -11.04 2.22
C PRO A 40 -19.42 -12.01 2.84
N ALA A 41 -18.20 -12.00 2.32
CA ALA A 41 -17.13 -12.94 2.70
C ALA A 41 -16.82 -12.95 4.21
N LYS A 42 -17.09 -11.81 4.89
CA LYS A 42 -17.00 -11.65 6.35
C LYS A 42 -17.76 -12.74 7.12
N ASN A 43 -18.96 -13.13 6.67
CA ASN A 43 -19.79 -14.10 7.40
C ASN A 43 -19.16 -15.50 7.38
N ILE A 44 -18.66 -15.91 6.21
CA ILE A 44 -17.96 -17.18 6.00
C ILE A 44 -16.68 -17.23 6.86
N ALA A 45 -15.93 -16.14 6.90
CA ALA A 45 -14.76 -16.01 7.76
C ALA A 45 -15.09 -16.10 9.26
N THR A 46 -16.19 -15.50 9.71
CA THR A 46 -16.66 -15.58 11.11
C THR A 46 -17.05 -17.01 11.49
N SER A 47 -17.84 -17.71 10.67
CA SER A 47 -18.22 -19.10 10.96
C SER A 47 -17.01 -20.05 10.99
N LEU A 48 -16.05 -19.89 10.07
CA LEU A 48 -14.81 -20.67 10.08
C LEU A 48 -13.96 -20.39 11.34
N HIS A 49 -13.88 -19.13 11.76
CA HIS A 49 -13.16 -18.73 12.98
C HIS A 49 -13.76 -19.41 14.22
N GLU A 50 -15.09 -19.41 14.37
CA GLU A 50 -15.78 -20.11 15.48
C GLU A 50 -15.52 -21.62 15.48
N MET A 51 -15.58 -22.27 14.31
CA MET A 51 -15.29 -23.70 14.18
C MET A 51 -13.82 -24.02 14.56
N CYS A 52 -12.86 -23.25 14.04
CA CYS A 52 -11.44 -23.44 14.38
C CYS A 52 -11.16 -23.19 15.87
N SER A 53 -11.78 -22.16 16.48
CA SER A 53 -11.61 -21.86 17.90
C SER A 53 -12.06 -23.01 18.81
N ARG A 54 -13.14 -23.73 18.44
CA ARG A 54 -13.62 -24.91 19.19
C ARG A 54 -12.65 -26.09 19.09
N VAL A 55 -12.05 -26.32 17.92
CA VAL A 55 -11.06 -27.39 17.71
C VAL A 55 -9.77 -27.11 18.48
N ILE A 56 -9.30 -25.86 18.47
CA ILE A 56 -8.09 -25.45 19.23
C ILE A 56 -8.27 -25.67 20.73
N LEU A 57 -9.43 -25.27 21.29
CA LEU A 57 -9.75 -25.50 22.71
C LEU A 57 -9.77 -27.00 23.05
N LEU A 58 -10.32 -27.84 22.18
CA LEU A 58 -10.34 -29.29 22.34
C LEU A 58 -8.93 -29.90 22.32
N CYS A 59 -8.06 -29.45 21.40
CA CYS A 59 -6.67 -29.90 21.33
C CYS A 59 -5.84 -29.49 22.55
N LEU A 60 -6.08 -28.30 23.12
CA LEU A 60 -5.46 -27.85 24.38
C LEU A 60 -5.89 -28.68 25.58
N LEU A 61 -7.18 -29.03 25.69
CA LEU A 61 -7.73 -29.79 26.81
C LEU A 61 -7.39 -31.29 26.76
N CYS A 62 -7.18 -31.88 25.57
CA CYS A 62 -6.96 -33.33 25.43
C CYS A 62 -5.48 -33.77 25.35
N HIS A 63 -4.52 -32.85 25.51
CA HIS A 63 -3.07 -33.12 25.57
C HIS A 63 -2.51 -34.07 24.49
N ILE A 64 -3.01 -33.97 23.25
CA ILE A 64 -2.54 -34.81 22.13
C ILE A 64 -1.18 -34.30 21.63
N HIS A 65 -0.17 -35.15 21.80
CA HIS A 65 1.25 -34.80 21.69
C HIS A 65 1.78 -34.87 20.24
N TYR A 66 1.25 -34.06 19.30
CA TYR A 66 1.61 -34.15 17.87
C TYR A 66 1.98 -32.84 17.13
N TRP A 67 2.26 -31.71 17.82
CA TRP A 67 2.59 -30.43 17.14
C TRP A 67 3.84 -29.70 17.68
N SER A 68 4.85 -30.43 18.15
CA SER A 68 6.02 -29.87 18.86
C SER A 68 7.19 -29.36 17.97
N LYS A 69 6.99 -29.07 16.67
CA LYS A 69 8.04 -28.53 15.78
C LYS A 69 7.51 -27.53 14.73
N ILE A 70 6.88 -26.44 15.18
CA ILE A 70 6.62 -25.28 14.32
C ILE A 70 7.22 -24.04 15.00
N PRO A 71 8.16 -23.32 14.35
CA PRO A 71 8.60 -22.01 14.83
C PRO A 71 7.40 -21.07 14.84
N ALA A 72 7.08 -20.49 16.00
CA ALA A 72 6.05 -19.48 16.12
C ALA A 72 6.53 -18.17 15.46
N GLN A 73 6.42 -18.10 14.14
CA GLN A 73 6.65 -16.85 13.43
C GLN A 73 5.42 -15.96 13.63
N GLU A 74 5.55 -14.96 14.51
CA GLU A 74 4.48 -14.03 14.83
C GLU A 74 4.02 -13.29 13.57
N PHE A 75 2.78 -13.56 13.15
CA PHE A 75 2.15 -12.73 12.14
C PHE A 75 1.79 -11.37 12.72
N PRO A 76 2.09 -10.25 12.05
CA PRO A 76 1.69 -8.94 12.51
C PRO A 76 0.19 -8.90 12.75
N VAL A 77 -0.18 -8.63 14.01
CA VAL A 77 -1.52 -8.18 14.42
C VAL A 77 -2.00 -7.12 13.42
N PRO A 78 -3.31 -7.00 13.13
CA PRO A 78 -3.87 -5.82 12.48
C PRO A 78 -3.62 -4.61 13.39
N LYS A 79 -2.41 -4.05 13.29
CA LYS A 79 -2.08 -2.75 13.84
C LYS A 79 -3.12 -1.81 13.26
N ASN A 80 -3.74 -0.98 14.10
CA ASN A 80 -4.49 0.20 13.68
C ASN A 80 -3.78 0.78 12.46
N GLU A 81 -4.38 0.68 11.27
CA GLU A 81 -3.62 0.89 10.05
C GLU A 81 -3.18 2.34 10.07
N ASN A 82 -1.87 2.58 10.14
CA ASN A 82 -1.31 3.92 10.35
C ASN A 82 -1.56 4.74 9.08
N PHE A 83 -2.77 5.28 8.96
CA PHE A 83 -3.16 6.17 7.90
C PHE A 83 -3.01 7.62 8.36
N GLN A 84 -2.52 8.47 7.46
CA GLN A 84 -2.54 9.91 7.65
C GLN A 84 -3.81 10.46 7.02
N ARG A 85 -4.53 11.35 7.72
CA ARG A 85 -5.81 11.88 7.28
C ARG A 85 -5.68 13.35 6.90
N PHE A 86 -5.99 13.68 5.65
CA PHE A 86 -5.92 15.04 5.11
C PHE A 86 -7.32 15.55 4.82
N LEU A 87 -7.66 16.74 5.31
CA LEU A 87 -8.92 17.42 4.99
C LEU A 87 -8.68 18.32 3.77
N VAL A 88 -9.39 18.05 2.67
CA VAL A 88 -9.19 18.70 1.37
C VAL A 88 -10.53 18.83 0.64
N TYR A 89 -10.57 19.56 -0.46
CA TYR A 89 -11.73 19.57 -1.36
C TYR A 89 -11.47 18.64 -2.54
N TYR A 90 -12.45 17.83 -2.90
CA TYR A 90 -12.41 16.97 -4.09
C TYR A 90 -12.96 17.73 -5.29
N LEU A 91 -12.16 17.79 -6.35
CA LEU A 91 -12.52 18.42 -7.62
C LEU A 91 -13.18 17.43 -8.59
N GLY A 92 -13.34 16.18 -8.15
CA GLY A 92 -13.83 15.07 -8.96
C GLY A 92 -12.71 14.22 -9.56
N ASN A 93 -13.09 13.44 -10.56
CA ASN A 93 -12.17 12.61 -11.34
C ASN A 93 -12.59 12.61 -12.82
N VAL A 94 -11.63 12.40 -13.71
CA VAL A 94 -11.84 12.35 -15.17
C VAL A 94 -11.00 11.24 -15.80
N PRO A 95 -11.48 10.60 -16.88
CA PRO A 95 -10.64 9.69 -17.66
C PRO A 95 -9.53 10.47 -18.37
N VAL A 96 -8.33 9.87 -18.46
CA VAL A 96 -7.15 10.46 -19.13
C VAL A 96 -6.52 9.45 -20.09
N SER A 97 -5.97 9.95 -21.20
CA SER A 97 -5.45 9.10 -22.29
C SER A 97 -4.05 8.52 -22.05
N LYS A 98 -3.41 8.87 -20.93
CA LYS A 98 -2.03 8.47 -20.60
C LYS A 98 -1.91 8.11 -19.11
N PRO A 99 -1.13 7.08 -18.75
CA PRO A 99 -0.88 6.72 -17.35
C PRO A 99 0.00 7.74 -16.61
N VAL A 100 0.75 8.57 -17.34
CA VAL A 100 1.74 9.49 -16.80
C VAL A 100 1.72 10.83 -17.55
N GLY A 101 2.24 11.87 -16.92
CA GLY A 101 2.53 13.16 -17.55
C GLY A 101 2.13 14.33 -16.66
N VAL A 102 3.07 15.26 -16.47
CA VAL A 102 2.80 16.53 -15.77
C VAL A 102 1.75 17.33 -16.52
N ASP A 103 1.82 17.35 -17.86
CA ASP A 103 0.82 18.01 -18.71
C ASP A 103 -0.56 17.35 -18.55
N THR A 104 -0.62 16.01 -18.61
CA THR A 104 -1.85 15.22 -18.43
C THR A 104 -2.62 15.60 -17.16
N ILE A 105 -1.94 15.73 -16.01
CA ILE A 105 -2.61 16.13 -14.76
C ILE A 105 -2.96 17.61 -14.71
N ASN A 106 -2.15 18.47 -15.35
CA ASN A 106 -2.39 19.91 -15.37
C ASN A 106 -3.56 20.30 -16.29
N ASP A 107 -3.73 19.60 -17.41
CA ASP A 107 -4.87 19.79 -18.31
C ASP A 107 -6.18 19.36 -17.63
N ALA A 108 -6.16 18.21 -16.94
CA ALA A 108 -7.28 17.75 -16.12
C ALA A 108 -7.63 18.74 -15.00
N LEU A 109 -6.64 19.18 -14.22
CA LEU A 109 -6.81 20.17 -13.16
C LEU A 109 -7.35 21.50 -13.69
N ALA A 110 -6.78 22.02 -14.79
CA ALA A 110 -7.26 23.26 -15.41
C ALA A 110 -8.72 23.14 -15.87
N SER A 111 -9.12 21.99 -16.42
CA SER A 111 -10.52 21.73 -16.79
C SER A 111 -11.44 21.75 -15.57
N ALA A 112 -11.09 21.05 -14.48
CA ALA A 112 -11.91 20.98 -13.26
C ALA A 112 -12.03 22.35 -12.55
N MET A 113 -10.95 23.13 -12.53
CA MET A 113 -10.92 24.48 -11.97
C MET A 113 -11.78 25.48 -12.77
N ASN A 114 -11.92 25.27 -14.08
CA ASN A 114 -12.75 26.11 -14.96
C ASN A 114 -14.23 25.67 -15.00
N SER A 115 -14.52 24.38 -14.79
CA SER A 115 -15.89 23.85 -14.85
C SER A 115 -16.70 24.10 -13.57
N THR A 116 -16.03 24.16 -12.41
CA THR A 116 -16.70 24.08 -11.11
C THR A 116 -16.22 25.20 -10.19
N ARG A 117 -17.15 26.05 -9.71
CA ARG A 117 -16.81 27.15 -8.80
C ARG A 117 -16.34 26.60 -7.46
N LYS A 118 -15.43 27.31 -6.78
CA LYS A 118 -14.86 26.89 -5.49
C LYS A 118 -15.89 26.54 -4.40
N GLN A 119 -17.05 27.18 -4.45
CA GLN A 119 -18.15 26.98 -3.50
C GLN A 119 -18.86 25.63 -3.68
N ASP A 120 -18.77 25.04 -4.87
CA ASP A 120 -19.46 23.81 -5.25
C ASP A 120 -18.55 22.56 -5.11
N TRP A 121 -17.30 22.72 -4.64
CA TRP A 121 -16.35 21.61 -4.45
C TRP A 121 -16.67 20.79 -3.20
N THR A 122 -16.64 19.46 -3.32
CA THR A 122 -17.03 18.56 -2.23
C THR A 122 -15.95 18.51 -1.13
N PRO A 123 -16.27 18.82 0.14
CA PRO A 123 -15.32 18.65 1.24
C PRO A 123 -15.14 17.16 1.55
N VAL A 124 -13.89 16.70 1.51
CA VAL A 124 -13.53 15.29 1.72
C VAL A 124 -12.39 15.13 2.73
N SER A 125 -12.19 13.89 3.12
CA SER A 125 -10.98 13.42 3.75
C SER A 125 -10.26 12.44 2.82
N VAL A 126 -8.93 12.51 2.78
CA VAL A 126 -8.09 11.49 2.16
C VAL A 126 -7.32 10.77 3.26
N ASN A 127 -7.63 9.50 3.48
CA ASN A 127 -6.86 8.61 4.36
C ASN A 127 -5.75 7.94 3.53
N VAL A 128 -4.49 8.24 3.83
CA VAL A 128 -3.31 7.70 3.15
C VAL A 128 -2.70 6.58 3.97
N ALA A 129 -2.91 5.33 3.57
CA ALA A 129 -2.38 4.13 4.19
C ALA A 129 -1.25 3.49 3.33
N PRO A 130 -0.45 2.54 3.86
CA PRO A 130 0.71 1.99 3.14
C PRO A 130 0.42 1.18 1.86
N ALA A 131 -0.85 0.86 1.57
CA ALA A 131 -1.26 0.12 0.37
C ALA A 131 -2.49 0.71 -0.34
N THR A 132 -3.20 1.65 0.29
CA THR A 132 -4.49 2.20 -0.12
C THR A 132 -4.57 3.68 0.20
N LEU A 133 -5.20 4.44 -0.68
CA LEU A 133 -5.70 5.79 -0.41
C LEU A 133 -7.22 5.70 -0.41
N THR A 134 -7.89 6.22 0.61
CA THR A 134 -9.36 6.22 0.68
C THR A 134 -9.85 7.65 0.69
N ILE A 135 -10.72 7.99 -0.26
CA ILE A 135 -11.42 9.28 -0.33
C ILE A 135 -12.78 9.10 0.35
N LEU A 136 -13.09 9.88 1.38
CA LEU A 136 -14.36 9.83 2.09
C LEU A 136 -15.00 11.21 2.17
N THR A 137 -16.31 11.31 1.97
CA THR A 137 -17.08 12.54 2.23
C THR A 137 -16.90 12.99 3.67
N ARG A 138 -16.64 14.28 3.91
CA ARG A 138 -16.36 14.79 5.27
C ARG A 138 -17.56 14.69 6.22
N GLU A 139 -18.78 14.71 5.69
CA GLU A 139 -20.02 14.78 6.48
C GLU A 139 -20.48 13.41 7.00
N THR A 140 -20.47 12.39 6.15
CA THR A 140 -20.99 11.04 6.47
C THR A 140 -19.91 9.98 6.64
N GLU A 141 -18.63 10.31 6.40
CA GLU A 141 -17.52 9.34 6.29
C GLU A 141 -17.76 8.22 5.25
N GLU A 142 -18.66 8.45 4.28
CA GLU A 142 -18.92 7.51 3.18
C GLU A 142 -17.74 7.45 2.20
N VAL A 143 -17.33 6.24 1.83
CA VAL A 143 -16.20 6.02 0.92
C VAL A 143 -16.61 6.34 -0.52
N MET A 144 -16.07 7.44 -1.05
CA MET A 144 -16.23 7.84 -2.45
C MET A 144 -15.32 7.04 -3.39
N SER A 145 -14.13 6.65 -2.93
CA SER A 145 -13.19 5.81 -3.69
C SER A 145 -12.13 5.14 -2.80
N GLU A 146 -11.73 3.92 -3.16
CA GLU A 146 -10.55 3.23 -2.63
C GLU A 146 -9.50 3.06 -3.74
N CYS A 147 -8.48 3.91 -3.73
CA CYS A 147 -7.40 3.92 -4.70
C CYS A 147 -6.21 3.10 -4.19
N ARG A 148 -5.98 1.90 -4.75
CA ARG A 148 -4.86 1.03 -4.33
C ARG A 148 -3.53 1.54 -4.87
N VAL A 149 -2.58 1.82 -3.97
CA VAL A 149 -1.24 2.39 -4.28
C VAL A 149 -0.49 1.61 -5.37
N ARG A 150 -0.71 0.29 -5.50
CA ARG A 150 -0.12 -0.55 -6.56
C ARG A 150 -0.57 -0.24 -8.00
N PHE A 151 -1.63 0.55 -8.17
CA PHE A 151 -2.22 0.95 -9.44
C PHE A 151 -2.15 2.48 -9.66
N LEU A 152 -1.60 3.22 -8.69
CA LEU A 152 -1.24 4.62 -8.88
C LEU A 152 -0.05 4.66 -9.86
N SER A 153 -0.32 5.16 -11.05
CA SER A 153 0.63 5.22 -12.16
C SER A 153 1.40 6.53 -12.22
N PHE A 154 0.79 7.62 -11.73
CA PHE A 154 1.41 8.94 -11.66
C PHE A 154 0.77 9.80 -10.55
N MET A 155 1.49 10.81 -10.08
CA MET A 155 0.99 11.82 -9.14
C MET A 155 1.80 13.11 -9.27
N GLY A 156 1.20 14.23 -8.91
CA GLY A 156 1.90 15.51 -8.86
C GLY A 156 1.07 16.65 -8.28
N VAL A 157 1.76 17.70 -7.85
CA VAL A 157 1.19 19.03 -7.62
C VAL A 157 1.02 19.71 -8.98
N GLY A 158 -0.08 20.44 -9.17
CA GLY A 158 -0.32 21.19 -10.41
C GLY A 158 0.51 22.48 -10.49
N LYS A 159 0.24 23.30 -11.51
CA LYS A 159 0.81 24.66 -11.65
C LYS A 159 0.44 25.57 -10.47
N ASP A 160 -0.73 25.36 -9.88
CA ASP A 160 -1.12 25.99 -8.61
C ASP A 160 -0.72 25.06 -7.45
N VAL A 161 0.01 25.60 -6.47
CA VAL A 161 0.54 24.86 -5.30
C VAL A 161 -0.55 24.26 -4.41
N HIS A 162 -1.80 24.72 -4.50
CA HIS A 162 -2.94 24.15 -3.78
C HIS A 162 -3.52 22.93 -4.50
N THR A 163 -3.22 22.73 -5.78
CA THR A 163 -3.80 21.64 -6.59
C THR A 163 -2.95 20.38 -6.53
N PHE A 164 -3.59 19.24 -6.26
CA PHE A 164 -2.97 17.92 -6.26
C PHE A 164 -3.76 16.96 -7.15
N ALA A 165 -3.07 16.09 -7.86
CA ALA A 165 -3.71 15.04 -8.65
C ALA A 165 -2.88 13.74 -8.69
N PHE A 166 -3.57 12.62 -8.86
CA PHE A 166 -2.96 11.33 -9.17
C PHE A 166 -3.76 10.54 -10.21
N ILE A 167 -3.07 9.68 -10.96
CA ILE A 167 -3.64 8.85 -12.02
C ILE A 167 -3.64 7.39 -11.57
N MET A 168 -4.82 6.78 -11.57
CA MET A 168 -5.05 5.37 -11.30
C MET A 168 -5.20 4.61 -12.62
N ALA A 169 -4.53 3.46 -12.73
CA ALA A 169 -4.81 2.49 -13.79
C ALA A 169 -5.87 1.51 -13.33
N GLU A 170 -7.09 1.62 -13.88
CA GLU A 170 -8.21 0.73 -13.53
C GLU A 170 -8.25 -0.51 -14.43
N GLY A 171 -7.80 -0.36 -15.68
CA GLY A 171 -7.76 -1.42 -16.69
C GLY A 171 -6.64 -1.21 -17.73
N PRO A 172 -6.44 -2.16 -18.66
CA PRO A 172 -5.46 -2.03 -19.74
C PRO A 172 -5.81 -0.89 -20.71
N GLY A 173 -5.25 0.30 -20.48
CA GLY A 173 -5.54 1.51 -21.25
C GLY A 173 -6.54 2.46 -20.58
N ASP A 174 -7.19 2.02 -19.49
CA ASP A 174 -8.16 2.81 -18.73
C ASP A 174 -7.48 3.50 -17.54
N PHE A 175 -7.39 4.83 -17.62
CA PHE A 175 -6.75 5.65 -16.60
C PHE A 175 -7.69 6.74 -16.09
N ILE A 176 -7.82 6.84 -14.76
CA ILE A 176 -8.66 7.84 -14.08
C ILE A 176 -7.77 8.79 -13.29
N CYS A 177 -7.91 10.10 -13.52
CA CYS A 177 -7.21 11.13 -12.77
C CYS A 177 -8.12 11.69 -11.67
N HIS A 178 -7.74 11.51 -10.40
CA HIS A 178 -8.39 12.11 -9.23
C HIS A 178 -7.73 13.43 -8.88
N MET A 179 -8.54 14.44 -8.53
CA MET A 179 -8.09 15.83 -8.39
C MET A 179 -8.58 16.46 -7.08
N PHE A 180 -7.72 17.25 -6.44
CA PHE A 180 -7.95 17.81 -5.12
C PHE A 180 -7.44 19.25 -5.01
N TRP A 181 -8.09 20.04 -4.16
CA TRP A 181 -7.62 21.33 -3.68
C TRP A 181 -7.29 21.25 -2.18
N CYS A 182 -6.08 21.66 -1.83
CA CYS A 182 -5.49 21.50 -0.51
C CYS A 182 -5.12 22.85 0.11
N GLU A 183 -5.49 23.05 1.37
CA GLU A 183 -5.16 24.24 2.16
C GLU A 183 -4.14 23.87 3.26
N PRO A 184 -3.07 24.67 3.49
CA PRO A 184 -2.68 25.89 2.76
C PRO A 184 -1.92 25.62 1.45
N ASN A 185 -1.66 24.34 1.12
CA ASN A 185 -1.13 23.88 -0.17
C ASN A 185 -1.13 22.33 -0.21
N ALA A 186 -0.75 21.76 -1.34
CA ALA A 186 -0.71 20.32 -1.60
C ALA A 186 0.47 19.55 -0.99
N ALA A 187 1.46 20.23 -0.38
CA ALA A 187 2.75 19.61 -0.02
C ALA A 187 2.57 18.37 0.87
N SER A 188 1.87 18.51 2.00
CA SER A 188 1.70 17.45 2.99
C SER A 188 0.95 16.21 2.45
N LEU A 189 -0.10 16.41 1.65
CA LEU A 189 -0.81 15.31 0.99
C LEU A 189 0.08 14.63 -0.05
N SER A 190 0.79 15.42 -0.88
CA SER A 190 1.67 14.88 -1.92
C SER A 190 2.85 14.09 -1.33
N GLU A 191 3.47 14.57 -0.25
CA GLU A 191 4.54 13.86 0.46
C GLU A 191 4.06 12.54 1.06
N ALA A 192 2.86 12.52 1.68
CA ALA A 192 2.30 11.31 2.25
C ALA A 192 1.97 10.25 1.19
N VAL A 193 1.37 10.65 0.06
CA VAL A 193 1.08 9.73 -1.05
C VAL A 193 2.38 9.22 -1.70
N GLN A 194 3.39 10.09 -1.87
CA GLN A 194 4.71 9.69 -2.36
C GLN A 194 5.38 8.68 -1.42
N ALA A 195 5.34 8.93 -0.10
CA ALA A 195 5.89 8.02 0.90
C ALA A 195 5.19 6.66 0.88
N ALA A 196 3.86 6.62 0.73
CA ALA A 196 3.10 5.37 0.56
C ALA A 196 3.53 4.61 -0.71
N CYS A 197 3.71 5.31 -1.83
CA CYS A 197 4.20 4.72 -3.09
C CYS A 197 5.61 4.13 -2.92
N MET A 198 6.54 4.87 -2.29
CA MET A 198 7.91 4.42 -2.04
C MET A 198 7.96 3.18 -1.11
N LEU A 199 7.21 3.20 0.00
CA LEU A 199 7.10 2.06 0.91
C LEU A 199 6.49 0.83 0.23
N ARG A 200 5.50 1.03 -0.66
CA ARG A 200 4.88 -0.06 -1.42
C ARG A 200 5.85 -0.65 -2.43
N TYR A 201 6.61 0.19 -3.14
CA TYR A 201 7.65 -0.24 -4.07
C TYR A 201 8.74 -1.07 -3.36
N GLN A 202 9.28 -0.57 -2.24
CA GLN A 202 10.31 -1.28 -1.47
C GLN A 202 9.83 -2.66 -1.01
N LYS A 203 8.62 -2.76 -0.45
CA LYS A 203 8.02 -4.05 -0.05
C LYS A 203 7.85 -5.04 -1.21
N CYS A 204 7.64 -4.55 -2.43
CA CYS A 204 7.58 -5.42 -3.62
C CYS A 204 8.96 -5.90 -4.08
N LEU A 205 10.04 -5.15 -3.81
CA LEU A 205 11.41 -5.62 -4.01
C LEU A 205 11.82 -6.65 -2.95
N ASP A 206 11.55 -6.36 -1.68
CA ASP A 206 11.94 -7.20 -0.53
C ASP A 206 11.22 -8.56 -0.51
N ALA A 207 10.01 -8.62 -1.08
CA ALA A 207 9.25 -9.86 -1.22
C ALA A 207 9.79 -10.82 -2.30
N ARG A 208 10.82 -10.42 -3.06
CA ARG A 208 11.47 -11.28 -4.05
C ARG A 208 12.44 -12.24 -3.33
N PRO A 209 12.31 -13.56 -3.48
CA PRO A 209 13.17 -14.51 -2.77
C PRO A 209 14.64 -14.36 -3.19
N PRO A 210 15.61 -14.62 -2.29
CA PRO A 210 17.05 -14.55 -2.57
C PRO A 210 17.52 -15.76 -3.40
N SER A 211 17.11 -15.80 -4.67
CA SER A 211 17.69 -16.66 -5.70
C SER A 211 17.67 -15.94 -7.04
N LEU A 212 18.71 -16.18 -7.87
CA LEU A 212 19.01 -15.44 -9.12
C LEU A 212 19.51 -13.99 -8.91
N GLY A 213 20.53 -13.84 -8.08
CA GLY A 213 21.45 -12.70 -8.13
C GLY A 213 22.43 -12.81 -9.31
N SER A 214 21.95 -12.64 -10.54
CA SER A 214 22.78 -12.30 -11.72
C SER A 214 21.90 -11.93 -12.92
N CYS A 215 22.43 -11.08 -13.80
CA CYS A 215 21.89 -10.72 -15.13
C CYS A 215 20.53 -10.00 -15.16
N LEU A 216 20.52 -8.68 -14.91
CA LEU A 216 19.73 -7.71 -15.71
C LEU A 216 20.49 -6.36 -15.80
N PRO A 217 20.29 -5.57 -16.87
CA PRO A 217 21.22 -4.52 -17.29
C PRO A 217 21.08 -3.19 -16.50
N THR A 218 22.08 -2.33 -16.68
CA THR A 218 22.18 -1.02 -16.05
C THR A 218 20.99 -0.12 -16.42
N PRO A 219 20.30 0.53 -15.46
CA PRO A 219 19.18 1.40 -15.78
C PRO A 219 19.64 2.70 -16.47
N PRO A 220 18.78 3.36 -17.29
CA PRO A 220 19.11 4.58 -18.01
C PRO A 220 19.55 5.73 -17.09
N ALA A 221 20.32 6.67 -17.66
CA ALA A 221 21.01 7.74 -16.96
C ALA A 221 20.13 8.51 -15.96
N ASP A 222 18.90 8.85 -16.36
CA ASP A 222 18.01 9.77 -15.64
C ASP A 222 16.96 9.08 -14.74
N SER A 223 17.12 7.79 -14.46
CA SER A 223 16.19 7.04 -13.60
C SER A 223 16.37 7.38 -12.11
N VAL A 224 15.23 7.52 -11.40
CA VAL A 224 15.17 7.79 -9.94
C VAL A 224 16.00 6.80 -9.12
N ALA A 225 16.09 5.54 -9.58
CA ALA A 225 16.93 4.49 -9.01
C ALA A 225 18.41 4.88 -8.81
N ARG A 226 18.97 5.78 -9.64
CA ARG A 226 20.36 6.22 -9.52
C ARG A 226 20.58 7.21 -8.36
N ARG A 227 19.61 8.08 -8.07
CA ARG A 227 19.68 9.03 -6.94
C ARG A 227 19.73 8.31 -5.59
N VAL A 228 18.97 7.23 -5.46
CA VAL A 228 19.00 6.34 -4.28
C VAL A 228 20.40 5.75 -4.06
N LYS A 229 21.09 5.33 -5.12
CA LYS A 229 22.40 4.68 -5.02
C LYS A 229 23.52 5.63 -4.57
N ILE A 230 23.43 6.92 -4.89
CA ILE A 230 24.42 7.94 -4.47
C ILE A 230 24.18 8.38 -3.01
N GLY A 231 22.91 8.53 -2.60
CA GLY A 231 22.56 8.93 -1.23
C GLY A 231 23.01 7.92 -0.16
N VAL A 232 22.91 6.62 -0.44
CA VAL A 232 23.26 5.55 0.52
C VAL A 232 24.78 5.36 0.67
N GLN A 233 25.60 5.68 -0.34
CA GLN A 233 27.06 5.60 -0.23
C GLN A 233 27.67 6.72 0.63
N SER A 234 27.00 7.87 0.72
CA SER A 234 27.51 9.06 1.42
C SER A 234 27.45 8.95 2.95
N LEU A 235 26.63 8.05 3.50
CA LEU A 235 26.39 7.93 4.96
C LEU A 235 27.24 6.87 5.67
N LEU A 236 28.00 6.05 4.93
CA LEU A 236 28.87 5.00 5.49
C LEU A 236 30.35 5.39 5.54
N GLY A 237 30.68 6.65 5.25
CA GLY A 237 32.03 7.15 4.98
C GLY A 237 32.70 8.00 6.07
N SER A 238 32.29 7.90 7.35
CA SER A 238 32.94 8.70 8.42
C SER A 238 33.04 8.01 9.79
N PHE A 239 33.74 6.88 9.85
CA PHE A 239 34.44 6.44 11.07
C PHE A 239 35.95 6.34 10.78
N LYS A 240 36.65 7.49 10.88
CA LYS A 240 38.11 7.49 10.88
C LYS A 240 38.63 7.19 12.28
N GLN A 241 39.54 6.23 12.38
CA GLN A 241 40.19 5.83 13.62
C GLN A 241 41.00 6.99 14.20
N TYR A 242 40.82 7.26 15.50
CA TYR A 242 41.79 8.05 16.27
C TYR A 242 43.02 7.18 16.53
N ARG A 243 44.13 7.45 15.83
CA ARG A 243 45.39 6.72 15.99
C ARG A 243 46.32 7.57 16.87
N SER A 244 46.76 7.02 17.99
CA SER A 244 47.69 7.64 18.92
C SER A 244 49.03 7.97 18.24
N GLY A 245 49.47 9.22 18.35
CA GLY A 245 50.81 9.66 17.95
C GLY A 245 51.79 9.58 19.13
N SER A 246 52.99 9.07 18.86
CA SER A 246 54.11 8.97 19.81
C SER A 246 55.00 10.23 19.81
N GLN A 247 55.83 10.35 20.85
CA GLN A 247 57.01 11.24 20.93
C GLN A 247 58.00 10.95 19.75
N SER A 248 59.01 11.74 19.40
CA SER A 248 59.80 12.79 20.11
C SER A 248 60.25 13.88 19.08
N PRO A 249 61.30 14.74 19.25
CA PRO A 249 62.45 14.73 20.17
C PRO A 249 62.18 15.32 21.55
#